data_AF-A0A933XNE5-F1
#
_entry.id   AF-A0A933XNE5-F1
#
_cell.length_a   1.000
_cell.length_b   1.000
_cell.length_c   1.000
_cell.angle_alpha   90.00
_cell.angle_beta   90.00
_cell.angle_gamma   90.00
#
_symmetry.space_group_name_H-M   'P 1'
#
loop_
_entity.id
_entity.type
_entity.pdbx_description
1 polymer ?
#
loop_
_entity_poly.entity_id
_entity_poly.type
_entity_poly.pdbx_seq_one_letter_code
_entity_poly.pdbx_strand_id
1 'polypeptide(L)'
;MHDVISIREEGLIDQVLEVLHEQQLDSVFTAVEEGQTFWRMDRYGALARVGDQEDLPRQSREPLYREMGGIVTATHAGFIKEGKRLGKKVGLIPLRSLSARVDTRDEVGLFLARHLTLTTALR
;
A
#
# COMPACT_ATOMS: atom_id res chain seq x y z
N MET A 1 22.09 3.61 -3.75
CA MET A 1 20.69 3.86 -3.39
C MET A 1 19.95 3.96 -4.72
N HIS A 2 19.14 2.96 -5.05
CA HIS A 2 18.35 3.00 -6.28
C HIS A 2 17.01 3.64 -5.92
N ASP A 3 16.65 4.71 -6.61
CA ASP A 3 15.38 5.41 -6.39
C ASP A 3 14.22 4.48 -6.71
N VAL A 4 13.30 4.31 -5.77
CA VAL A 4 12.07 3.55 -5.99
C VAL A 4 11.19 4.34 -6.96
N ILE A 5 11.05 3.84 -8.19
CA ILE A 5 10.17 4.44 -9.18
C ILE A 5 8.74 4.05 -8.83
N SER A 6 7.94 5.01 -8.34
CA SER A 6 6.51 4.82 -8.12
C SER A 6 5.72 5.39 -9.30
N ILE A 7 4.98 4.52 -9.98
CA ILE A 7 4.02 4.93 -11.02
C ILE A 7 2.71 5.24 -10.31
N ARG A 8 2.21 6.46 -10.51
CA ARG A 8 0.97 6.95 -9.89
C ARG A 8 -0.07 7.18 -10.99
N GLU A 9 -1.29 6.75 -10.74
CA GLU A 9 -2.42 7.06 -11.62
C GLU A 9 -2.78 8.54 -11.49
N GLU A 10 -3.27 9.11 -12.59
CA GLU A 10 -3.76 10.49 -12.60
C GLU A 10 -4.95 10.64 -11.62
N GLY A 11 -5.00 11.76 -10.89
CA GLY A 11 -6.05 12.04 -9.91
C GLY A 11 -5.93 11.27 -8.58
N LEU A 12 -4.97 10.35 -8.40
CA LEU A 12 -4.84 9.56 -7.18
C LEU A 12 -4.59 10.42 -5.92
N ILE A 13 -3.84 11.53 -6.07
CA ILE A 13 -3.60 12.45 -4.95
C ILE A 13 -4.90 13.14 -4.55
N ASP A 14 -5.67 13.64 -5.52
CA ASP A 14 -6.93 14.33 -5.27
C ASP A 14 -7.93 13.38 -4.59
N GLN A 15 -8.06 12.15 -5.08
CA GLN A 15 -8.88 11.12 -4.46
C GLN A 15 -8.50 10.85 -2.99
N VAL A 16 -7.19 10.79 -2.69
CA VAL A 16 -6.71 10.58 -1.31
C VAL A 16 -7.09 11.79 -0.43
N LEU A 17 -6.97 13.01 -0.94
CA LEU A 17 -7.32 14.22 -0.21
C LEU A 17 -8.83 14.35 0.01
N GLU A 18 -9.64 14.03 -1.00
CA GLU A 18 -11.10 13.96 -0.91
C GLU A 18 -11.53 12.99 0.20
N VAL A 19 -11.03 11.76 0.17
CA VAL A 19 -11.36 10.75 1.19
C VAL A 19 -10.91 11.18 2.58
N LEU A 20 -9.71 11.76 2.71
CA LEU A 20 -9.22 12.28 3.99
C LEU A 20 -10.17 13.34 4.55
N HIS A 21 -10.64 14.25 3.69
CA HIS A 21 -11.52 15.35 4.07
C HIS A 21 -12.96 14.87 4.38
N GLU A 22 -13.59 14.18 3.43
CA GLU A 22 -15.00 13.77 3.52
C GLU A 22 -15.25 12.80 4.67
N GLN A 23 -14.31 11.88 4.92
CA GLN A 23 -14.44 10.88 6.00
C GLN A 23 -13.88 11.38 7.34
N GLN A 24 -13.38 12.62 7.40
CA GLN A 24 -12.83 13.23 8.62
C GLN A 24 -11.74 12.35 9.26
N LEU A 25 -10.81 11.89 8.44
CA LEU A 25 -9.72 11.01 8.82
C LEU A 25 -8.47 11.82 9.18
N ASP A 26 -7.62 11.25 10.03
CA ASP A 26 -6.33 11.86 10.37
C ASP A 26 -5.26 11.59 9.30
N SER A 27 -5.34 10.42 8.69
CA SER A 27 -4.42 9.93 7.65
C SER A 27 -5.13 9.05 6.64
N VAL A 28 -4.68 9.11 5.39
CA VAL A 28 -5.08 8.20 4.31
C VAL A 28 -3.84 7.77 3.55
N PHE A 29 -3.67 6.47 3.33
CA PHE A 29 -2.58 5.93 2.51
C PHE A 29 -3.10 5.01 1.42
N THR A 30 -2.31 4.81 0.38
CA THR A 30 -2.64 3.82 -0.65
C THR A 30 -2.13 2.44 -0.27
N ALA A 31 -2.88 1.40 -0.59
CA ALA A 31 -2.53 0.02 -0.21
C ALA A 31 -2.95 -0.98 -1.28
N VAL A 32 -2.26 -2.12 -1.36
CA VAL A 32 -2.70 -3.26 -2.18
C VAL A 32 -3.40 -4.28 -1.29
N GLU A 33 -4.58 -4.73 -1.72
CA GLU A 33 -5.27 -5.85 -1.09
C GLU A 33 -4.53 -7.16 -1.39
N GLU A 34 -4.19 -7.90 -0.34
CA GLU A 34 -3.50 -9.18 -0.39
C GLU A 34 -4.47 -10.30 0.04
N GLY A 35 -4.63 -11.30 -0.83
CA GLY A 35 -5.44 -12.49 -0.55
C GLY A 35 -4.61 -13.71 -0.14
N GLN A 36 -3.30 -13.53 0.01
CA GLN A 36 -2.34 -14.57 0.35
C GLN A 36 -2.32 -14.78 1.87
N THR A 37 -1.89 -15.96 2.29
CA THR A 37 -1.66 -16.25 3.71
C THR A 37 -0.28 -15.74 4.11
N PHE A 38 -0.23 -14.92 5.15
CA PHE A 38 1.02 -14.41 5.71
C PHE A 38 1.42 -15.22 6.94
N TRP A 39 2.72 -15.48 7.07
CA TRP A 39 3.32 -16.16 8.21
C TRP A 39 4.45 -15.32 8.75
N ARG A 40 4.61 -15.31 10.07
CA ARG A 40 5.73 -14.70 10.77
C ARG A 40 6.51 -15.80 11.48
N MET A 41 7.83 -15.76 11.33
CA MET A 41 8.73 -16.59 12.11
C MET A 41 9.16 -15.82 13.37
N ASP A 42 9.11 -16.47 14.53
CA ASP A 42 9.64 -15.90 15.76
C ASP A 42 11.16 -16.10 15.88
N ARG A 43 11.75 -15.57 16.95
CA ARG A 43 13.21 -15.68 17.20
C ARG A 43 13.71 -17.11 17.44
N TYR A 44 12.80 -18.07 17.64
CA TYR A 44 13.10 -19.47 17.90
C TYR A 44 12.80 -20.36 16.68
N GLY A 45 12.38 -19.78 15.56
CA GLY A 45 12.06 -20.50 14.33
C GLY A 45 10.64 -21.04 14.27
N ALA A 46 9.79 -20.75 15.26
CA ALA A 46 8.38 -21.15 15.20
C ALA A 46 7.61 -20.26 14.22
N LEU A 47 6.75 -20.88 13.42
CA LEU A 47 5.89 -20.18 12.47
C LEU A 47 4.52 -19.91 13.10
N ALA A 48 4.08 -18.65 13.04
CA ALA A 48 2.73 -18.24 13.41
C ALA A 48 2.06 -17.57 12.21
N ARG A 49 0.79 -17.86 11.98
CA ARG A 49 -0.01 -17.18 10.96
C ARG A 49 -0.22 -15.72 11.38
N VAL A 50 -0.18 -14.80 10.42
CA VAL A 50 -0.52 -13.40 10.63
C VAL A 50 -2.03 -13.22 10.40
N GLY A 51 -2.73 -12.65 11.38
CA GLY A 51 -4.18 -12.43 11.37
C GLY A 51 -4.98 -13.56 12.01
N ASP A 52 -6.19 -13.23 12.50
CA ASP A 52 -7.03 -14.11 13.32
C ASP A 52 -8.03 -14.92 12.47
N GLN A 53 -7.57 -15.52 11.37
CA GLN A 53 -8.47 -16.22 10.43
C GLN A 53 -8.01 -17.66 10.20
N GLU A 54 -8.43 -18.53 11.11
CA GLU A 54 -8.24 -19.97 10.99
C GLU A 54 -9.30 -20.58 10.04
N ASP A 55 -8.82 -21.35 9.07
CA ASP A 55 -9.58 -22.22 8.14
C ASP A 55 -10.77 -21.67 7.35
N LEU A 56 -10.94 -20.35 7.27
CA LEU A 56 -11.92 -19.77 6.35
C LEU A 56 -11.48 -19.94 4.88
N PRO A 57 -12.39 -20.22 3.94
CA PRO A 57 -12.13 -20.12 2.51
C PRO A 57 -11.65 -18.70 2.14
N ARG A 58 -10.77 -18.58 1.14
CA ARG A 58 -10.18 -17.29 0.72
C ARG A 58 -11.23 -16.19 0.47
N GLN A 59 -12.40 -16.56 -0.03
CA GLN A 59 -13.51 -15.65 -0.34
C GLN A 59 -14.21 -15.08 0.90
N SER A 60 -14.08 -15.78 2.03
CA SER A 60 -14.74 -15.45 3.31
C SER A 60 -13.79 -14.76 4.28
N ARG A 61 -12.55 -14.51 3.87
CA ARG A 61 -11.53 -13.89 4.71
C ARG A 61 -11.62 -12.38 4.66
N GLU A 62 -11.35 -11.74 5.80
CA GLU A 62 -11.11 -10.30 5.79
C GLU A 62 -9.78 -10.04 5.08
N PRO A 63 -9.75 -9.06 4.17
CA PRO A 63 -8.55 -8.75 3.42
C PRO A 63 -7.46 -8.18 4.33
N LEU A 64 -6.22 -8.58 4.07
CA LEU A 64 -5.06 -7.86 4.57
C LEU A 64 -4.61 -6.84 3.52
N TYR A 65 -4.12 -5.71 3.97
CA TYR A 65 -3.66 -4.63 3.10
C TYR A 65 -2.16 -4.40 3.29
N ARG A 66 -1.41 -4.48 2.20
CA ARG A 66 -0.01 -4.09 2.17
C ARG A 66 0.09 -2.61 1.82
N GLU A 67 0.57 -1.83 2.77
CA GLU A 67 0.75 -0.39 2.59
C GLU A 67 1.72 -0.09 1.43
N MET A 68 1.34 0.88 0.61
CA MET A 68 2.12 1.42 -0.51
C MET A 68 2.46 2.89 -0.26
N GLY A 69 2.98 3.20 0.93
CA GLY A 69 3.18 4.58 1.38
C GLY A 69 4.11 5.44 0.51
N GLY A 70 4.95 4.80 -0.32
CA GLY A 70 5.77 5.49 -1.33
C GLY A 70 5.00 6.00 -2.55
N ILE A 71 3.74 5.59 -2.74
CA ILE A 71 2.87 6.05 -3.83
C ILE A 71 2.15 7.33 -3.38
N VAL A 72 1.24 7.23 -2.40
CA VAL A 72 0.61 8.41 -1.76
C VAL A 72 0.31 8.08 -0.30
N THR A 73 0.69 9.00 0.60
CA THR A 73 0.21 9.07 1.98
C THR A 73 -0.11 10.52 2.30
N ALA A 74 -1.32 10.80 2.74
CA ALA A 74 -1.73 12.10 3.27
C ALA A 74 -1.94 11.98 4.78
N THR A 75 -1.49 12.97 5.54
CA THR A 75 -1.65 13.02 6.99
C THR A 75 -1.75 14.46 7.43
N HIS A 76 -2.67 14.74 8.34
CA HIS A 76 -2.82 16.07 8.91
C HIS A 76 -1.51 16.54 9.56
N ALA A 77 -1.11 17.77 9.26
CA ALA A 77 0.18 18.33 9.66
C ALA A 77 0.41 18.33 11.18
N GLY A 78 -0.66 18.36 12.00
CA GLY A 78 -0.56 18.25 13.46
C GLY A 78 0.17 16.97 13.89
N PHE A 79 -0.18 15.81 13.32
CA PHE A 79 0.46 14.54 13.65
C PHE A 79 1.92 14.49 13.18
N ILE A 80 2.21 15.02 12.00
CA ILE A 80 3.59 15.11 11.49
C ILE A 80 4.46 15.95 12.43
N LYS A 81 3.95 17.08 12.91
CA LYS A 81 4.66 17.96 13.85
C LYS A 81 4.91 17.32 15.21
N GLU A 82 4.10 16.34 15.60
CA GLU A 82 4.31 15.50 16.79
C GLU A 82 5.32 14.36 16.56
N GLY A 83 5.92 14.26 15.38
CA GLY A 83 6.82 13.17 15.00
C GLY A 83 6.11 11.87 14.63
N LYS A 84 4.80 11.90 14.42
CA LYS A 84 4.02 10.72 14.01
C LYS A 84 3.89 10.69 12.50
N ARG A 85 4.04 9.49 11.93
CA ARG A 85 3.82 9.26 10.48
C ARG A 85 2.33 9.24 10.13
N LEU A 86 1.52 8.65 11.01
CA LEU A 86 0.08 8.49 10.84
C LEU A 86 -0.64 9.02 12.08
N GLY A 87 -1.86 9.51 11.90
CA GLY A 87 -2.77 9.83 12.99
C GLY A 87 -3.53 8.60 13.51
N LYS A 88 -4.62 8.83 14.25
CA LYS A 88 -5.36 7.76 14.94
C LYS A 88 -6.46 7.17 14.06
N LYS A 89 -7.19 8.02 13.33
CA LYS A 89 -8.23 7.63 12.38
C LYS A 89 -7.60 7.48 11.00
N VAL A 90 -7.42 6.24 10.56
CA VAL A 90 -6.70 5.97 9.31
C VAL A 90 -7.63 5.31 8.32
N GLY A 91 -7.66 5.85 7.11
CA GLY A 91 -8.29 5.21 5.95
C GLY A 91 -7.26 4.75 4.94
N LEU A 92 -7.74 4.03 3.93
CA LEU A 92 -6.91 3.61 2.81
C LEU A 92 -7.65 3.73 1.48
N ILE A 93 -6.87 3.91 0.40
CA ILE A 93 -7.33 3.75 -0.98
C ILE A 93 -6.75 2.45 -1.53
N PRO A 94 -7.58 1.45 -1.90
CA PRO A 94 -7.07 0.20 -2.46
C PRO A 94 -6.61 0.41 -3.91
N LEU A 95 -5.34 0.12 -4.17
CA LEU A 95 -4.76 0.12 -5.50
C LEU A 95 -5.02 -1.23 -6.19
N ARG A 96 -5.57 -1.17 -7.39
CA ARG A 96 -5.85 -2.35 -8.23
C ARG A 96 -4.89 -2.51 -9.39
N SER A 97 -4.09 -1.48 -9.67
CA SER A 97 -3.18 -1.44 -10.80
C SER A 97 -2.02 -2.42 -10.65
N LEU A 98 -1.54 -2.92 -11.79
CA LEU A 98 -0.37 -3.79 -11.84
C LEU A 98 0.88 -3.04 -11.36
N SER A 99 0.98 -1.74 -11.63
CA SER A 99 2.11 -0.91 -11.21
C SER A 99 2.27 -0.87 -9.69
N ALA A 100 1.18 -0.85 -8.92
CA ALA A 100 1.22 -0.91 -7.47
C ALA A 100 1.73 -2.25 -6.90
N ARG A 101 1.84 -3.28 -7.75
CA ARG A 101 2.29 -4.63 -7.38
C ARG A 101 3.77 -4.88 -7.76
N VAL A 102 4.43 -3.96 -8.45
CA VAL A 102 5.83 -4.11 -8.87
C VAL A 102 6.76 -3.53 -7.80
N ASP A 103 7.68 -4.36 -7.31
CA ASP A 103 8.71 -3.95 -6.36
C ASP A 103 10.01 -3.62 -7.08
N THR A 104 10.37 -2.34 -7.18
CA THR A 104 11.54 -1.89 -7.94
C THR A 104 12.88 -2.05 -7.21
N ARG A 105 12.90 -2.74 -6.07
CA ARG A 105 14.12 -2.98 -5.28
C ARG A 105 15.02 -4.09 -5.84
N ASP A 106 14.51 -4.89 -6.77
CA ASP A 106 15.29 -5.89 -7.51
C ASP A 106 15.31 -5.62 -9.02
N GLU A 107 16.18 -6.32 -9.74
CA GLU A 107 16.38 -6.14 -11.17
C GLU A 107 15.13 -6.48 -12.00
N VAL A 108 14.35 -7.47 -11.56
CA VAL A 108 13.13 -7.91 -12.25
C VAL A 108 12.06 -6.82 -12.14
N GLY A 109 11.87 -6.28 -10.95
CA GLY A 109 10.91 -5.20 -10.73
C GLY A 109 11.30 -3.91 -11.44
N LEU A 110 12.60 -3.58 -11.49
CA LEU A 110 13.05 -2.44 -12.28
C LEU A 110 12.82 -2.64 -13.79
N PHE A 111 13.07 -3.84 -14.30
CA PHE A 111 12.75 -4.22 -15.67
C PHE A 111 11.26 -4.04 -15.95
N LEU A 112 10.37 -4.58 -15.11
CA LEU A 112 8.93 -4.47 -15.28
C LEU A 112 8.45 -3.02 -15.22
N ALA A 113 8.95 -2.21 -14.27
CA ALA A 113 8.57 -0.81 -14.13
C ALA A 113 8.90 0.00 -15.39
N ARG A 114 10.06 -0.23 -16.02
CA ARG A 114 10.42 0.44 -17.28
C ARG A 114 9.42 0.13 -18.39
N HIS A 115 9.00 -1.13 -18.53
CA HIS A 115 8.06 -1.54 -19.57
C HIS A 115 6.64 -1.00 -19.31
N LEU A 116 6.19 -1.00 -18.06
CA LEU A 116 4.88 -0.45 -17.68
C LEU A 116 4.80 1.06 -17.92
N THR A 117 5.88 1.80 -17.63
CA THR A 117 5.91 3.26 -17.82
C THR A 117 5.86 3.64 -19.31
N LEU A 118 6.61 2.93 -20.17
CA LEU A 118 6.60 3.17 -21.63
C LEU A 118 5.23 2.92 -22.27
N THR A 119 4.49 1.93 -21.77
CA THR A 119 3.15 1.60 -22.30
C THR A 119 2.09 2.65 -21.92
N THR A 120 2.29 3.33 -20.78
CA THR A 120 1.36 4.35 -20.27
C THR A 120 1.62 5.71 -20.92
N ALA A 121 2.87 6.02 -21.28
CA ALA A 121 3.26 7.25 -21.98
C ALA A 121 2.90 7.28 -23.49
N LEU A 122 2.42 6.16 -24.04
CA LEU A 122 2.00 6.01 -25.43
C LEU A 122 0.46 6.09 -25.61
N ARG A 123 -0.26 6.48 -24.55
CA ARG A 123 -1.69 6.83 -24.59
C ARG A 123 -1.85 8.32 -24.37
#